data_AF-A0A9D0VFP2-F1
#
_entry.id   AF-A0A9D0VFP2-F1
#
_cell.length_a   1.000
_cell.length_b   1.000
_cell.length_c   1.000
_cell.angle_alpha   90.00
_cell.angle_beta   90.00
_cell.angle_gamma   90.00
#
_symmetry.space_group_name_H-M   'P 1'
#
loop_
_entity.id
_entity.type
_entity.pdbx_description
1 polymer ?
#
loop_
_entity_poly.entity_id
_entity_poly.type
_entity_poly.pdbx_seq_one_letter_code
_entity_poly.pdbx_strand_id
1 'polypeptide(L)'
;MEYSVCTGLSPCYPPQMRWAWIMTLGLGLASPALGGEAEAERNRLQEELVKLSQKNAWVGVERIFRQLEALDVELTLEDHLLGAQAAMEGGDMLTALIRLQGGVSLAIQSSEPSSPYQQAKGLIGELQSQYGLVHIVIHD
;
A
#
# COMPACT_ATOMS: atom_id res chain seq x y z
N MET A 1 63.67 -19.50 -33.21
CA MET A 1 63.53 -18.19 -33.85
C MET A 1 62.18 -17.65 -33.43
N GLU A 2 61.99 -16.49 -32.83
CA GLU A 2 62.86 -15.41 -32.38
C GLU A 2 62.04 -14.68 -31.30
N TYR A 3 62.70 -14.32 -30.22
CA TYR A 3 62.20 -13.44 -29.17
C TYR A 3 62.25 -12.01 -29.70
N SER A 4 61.21 -11.21 -29.48
CA SER A 4 61.31 -9.77 -29.62
C SER A 4 60.65 -9.07 -28.45
N VAL A 5 61.51 -8.68 -27.51
CA VAL A 5 61.32 -7.65 -26.51
C VAL A 5 62.02 -6.41 -27.05
N CYS A 6 61.36 -5.25 -26.95
CA CYS A 6 61.91 -3.89 -26.79
C CYS A 6 60.82 -2.90 -27.27
N THR A 7 60.59 -1.70 -26.74
CA THR A 7 61.06 -0.88 -25.62
C THR A 7 60.15 0.36 -25.65
N GLY A 8 60.03 1.08 -24.53
CA GLY A 8 59.01 2.11 -24.30
C GLY A 8 59.14 3.42 -25.09
N LEU A 9 58.15 4.31 -24.92
CA LEU A 9 58.30 5.76 -24.74
C LEU A 9 56.96 6.38 -24.29
N SER A 10 57.00 7.16 -23.21
CA SER A 10 55.89 7.79 -22.49
C SER A 10 55.06 8.82 -23.32
N PRO A 11 53.93 9.33 -22.80
CA PRO A 11 54.06 10.55 -21.98
C PRO A 11 53.30 10.54 -20.65
N CYS A 12 53.95 11.26 -19.73
CA CYS A 12 53.58 11.67 -18.40
C CYS A 12 52.21 12.39 -18.34
N TYR A 13 51.38 12.04 -17.35
CA TYR A 13 50.33 12.92 -16.82
C TYR A 13 50.80 13.47 -15.48
N PRO A 14 51.02 14.78 -15.35
CA PRO A 14 50.97 15.48 -14.08
C PRO A 14 49.75 16.44 -14.09
N PRO A 15 49.54 17.24 -13.04
CA PRO A 15 49.02 16.80 -11.76
C PRO A 15 47.78 17.62 -11.35
N GLN A 16 47.16 17.23 -10.24
CA GLN A 16 46.40 18.09 -9.32
C GLN A 16 45.29 19.02 -9.87
N MET A 17 44.04 18.56 -9.73
CA MET A 17 42.90 19.45 -9.50
C MET A 17 42.23 19.17 -8.15
N ARG A 18 42.76 19.87 -7.15
CA ARG A 18 42.03 20.70 -6.18
C ARG A 18 40.89 20.03 -5.42
N TRP A 19 41.26 19.44 -4.29
CA TRP A 19 40.48 19.53 -3.06
C TRP A 19 40.19 21.00 -2.73
N ALA A 20 38.94 21.42 -2.90
CA ALA A 20 38.33 22.57 -2.25
C ALA A 20 36.89 22.15 -1.90
N TRP A 21 36.70 21.40 -0.81
CA TRP A 21 36.41 21.95 0.52
C TRP A 21 35.33 23.05 0.51
N ILE A 22 34.24 22.69 1.20
CA ILE A 22 33.41 23.56 2.05
C ILE A 22 32.22 24.20 1.35
N MET A 23 31.10 23.48 1.53
CA MET A 23 29.90 23.99 2.18
C MET A 23 29.48 25.39 1.77
N THR A 24 28.47 25.46 0.92
CA THR A 24 27.51 26.55 1.01
C THR A 24 26.10 26.01 0.88
N LEU A 25 25.58 25.65 2.05
CA LEU A 25 24.24 26.03 2.47
C LEU A 25 23.08 25.51 1.60
N GLY A 26 23.01 24.19 1.44
CA GLY A 26 21.72 23.55 1.23
C GLY A 26 20.90 23.64 2.52
N LEU A 27 20.25 24.77 2.76
CA LEU A 27 19.23 24.89 3.80
C LEU A 27 18.01 24.08 3.33
N GLY A 28 18.14 22.77 3.44
CA GLY A 28 17.10 21.82 3.16
C GLY A 28 15.96 22.06 4.12
N LEU A 29 14.84 22.53 3.60
CA LEU A 29 13.53 22.36 4.21
C LEU A 29 13.25 20.85 4.29
N ALA A 30 13.84 20.17 5.28
CA ALA A 30 13.51 18.80 5.61
C ALA A 30 12.27 18.81 6.50
N SER A 31 11.10 18.70 5.89
CA SER A 31 9.89 18.15 6.51
C SER A 31 9.07 17.54 5.39
N PRO A 32 8.85 16.21 5.44
CA PRO A 32 7.77 15.72 6.28
C PRO A 32 8.14 14.44 7.06
N ALA A 33 8.25 14.53 8.38
CA ALA A 33 8.38 13.36 9.25
C ALA A 33 7.02 12.79 9.70
N LEU A 34 5.90 13.46 9.37
CA LEU A 34 4.55 13.05 9.80
C LEU A 34 3.97 11.86 8.98
N GLY A 35 4.43 11.64 7.74
CA GLY A 35 3.95 10.51 6.92
C GLY A 35 4.55 9.17 7.32
N GLY A 36 5.82 9.16 7.74
CA GLY A 36 6.55 7.90 7.99
C GLY A 36 6.06 7.10 9.18
N GLU A 37 5.60 7.76 10.26
CA GLU A 37 5.09 7.06 11.45
C GLU A 37 3.71 6.42 11.18
N ALA A 38 2.80 7.16 10.55
CA ALA A 38 1.47 6.65 10.19
C ALA A 38 1.54 5.51 9.17
N GLU A 39 2.42 5.62 8.16
CA GLU A 39 2.65 4.54 7.19
C GLU A 39 3.27 3.31 7.84
N ALA A 40 4.22 3.49 8.77
CA ALA A 40 4.82 2.37 9.51
C ALA A 40 3.77 1.65 10.37
N GLU A 41 2.92 2.40 11.07
CA GLU A 41 1.85 1.82 11.87
C GLU A 41 0.79 1.13 11.00
N ARG A 42 0.45 1.72 9.84
CA ARG A 42 -0.42 1.08 8.85
C ARG A 42 0.12 -0.26 8.41
N ASN A 43 1.41 -0.35 8.10
CA ASN A 43 2.04 -1.62 7.69
C ASN A 43 1.99 -2.66 8.82
N ARG A 44 2.27 -2.25 10.07
CA ARG A 44 2.19 -3.13 11.24
C ARG A 44 0.78 -3.68 11.43
N LEU A 45 -0.23 -2.81 11.39
CA LEU A 45 -1.63 -3.21 11.53
C LEU A 45 -2.08 -4.08 10.36
N GLN A 46 -1.64 -3.78 9.14
CA GLN A 46 -1.99 -4.59 7.97
C GLN A 46 -1.44 -6.01 8.08
N GLU A 47 -0.20 -6.18 8.54
CA GLU A 47 0.33 -7.52 8.81
C GLU A 47 -0.48 -8.26 9.88
N GLU A 48 -0.91 -7.56 10.93
CA GLU A 48 -1.76 -8.13 11.98
C GLU A 48 -3.13 -8.53 11.43
N LEU A 49 -3.73 -7.69 10.57
CA LEU A 49 -5.00 -7.93 9.88
C LEU A 49 -4.94 -9.23 9.07
N VAL A 50 -3.90 -9.38 8.23
CA VAL A 50 -3.68 -10.58 7.41
C VAL A 50 -3.42 -11.81 8.27
N LYS A 51 -2.61 -11.70 9.33
CA LYS A 51 -2.35 -12.82 10.25
C LYS A 51 -3.61 -13.29 10.97
N LEU A 52 -4.51 -12.38 11.33
CA LEU A 52 -5.79 -12.70 11.97
C LEU A 52 -6.79 -13.31 10.99
N SER A 53 -6.85 -12.81 9.75
CA SER A 53 -7.75 -13.35 8.73
C SER A 53 -7.38 -14.78 8.35
N GLN A 54 -6.08 -15.09 8.21
CA GLN A 54 -5.59 -16.46 7.98
C GLN A 54 -5.99 -17.44 9.09
N LYS A 55 -6.23 -16.94 10.31
CA LYS A 55 -6.68 -17.73 11.46
C LYS A 55 -8.20 -17.73 11.66
N ASN A 56 -8.96 -17.10 10.74
CA ASN A 56 -10.40 -16.87 10.85
C ASN A 56 -10.80 -16.15 12.16
N ALA A 57 -9.90 -15.31 12.70
CA ALA A 57 -10.15 -14.55 13.93
C ALA A 57 -10.91 -13.25 13.61
N TRP A 58 -12.12 -13.37 13.06
CA TRP A 58 -12.86 -12.26 12.44
C TRP A 58 -13.16 -11.08 13.36
N VAL A 59 -13.45 -11.35 14.64
CA VAL A 59 -13.60 -10.28 15.65
C VAL A 59 -12.31 -9.47 15.82
N GLY A 60 -11.15 -10.14 15.73
CA GLY A 60 -9.85 -9.49 15.74
C GLY A 60 -9.59 -8.68 14.48
N VAL A 61 -9.95 -9.22 13.31
CA VAL A 61 -9.85 -8.53 12.01
C VAL A 61 -10.65 -7.24 12.05
N GLU A 62 -11.90 -7.28 12.52
CA GLU A 62 -12.76 -6.10 12.67
C GLU A 62 -12.12 -5.01 13.56
N ARG A 63 -11.56 -5.43 14.71
CA ARG A 63 -10.88 -4.52 15.63
C ARG A 63 -9.68 -3.83 14.99
N ILE A 64 -8.89 -4.57 14.20
CA ILE A 64 -7.71 -4.02 13.52
C ILE A 64 -8.13 -3.13 12.35
N PHE A 65 -9.13 -3.53 11.57
CA PHE A 65 -9.64 -2.73 10.46
C PHE A 65 -10.14 -1.35 10.92
N ARG A 66 -10.86 -1.28 12.05
CA ARG A 66 -11.27 0.01 12.63
C ARG A 66 -10.11 0.87 13.11
N GLN A 67 -9.01 0.27 13.55
CA GLN A 67 -7.80 1.01 13.88
C GLN A 67 -7.15 1.58 12.62
N LEU A 68 -7.12 0.80 11.53
CA LEU A 68 -6.65 1.26 10.22
C LEU A 68 -7.49 2.44 9.70
N GLU A 69 -8.82 2.37 9.79
CA GLU A 69 -9.72 3.49 9.43
C GLU A 69 -9.46 4.75 10.27
N ALA A 70 -9.03 4.60 11.52
CA ALA A 70 -8.77 5.72 12.42
C ALA A 70 -7.41 6.41 12.18
N LEU A 71 -6.50 5.81 11.43
CA LEU A 71 -5.15 6.36 11.18
C LEU A 71 -5.13 7.47 10.12
N ASP A 72 -6.25 7.76 9.45
CA ASP A 72 -6.36 8.74 8.35
C ASP A 72 -5.33 8.49 7.23
N VAL A 73 -5.08 7.20 6.96
CA VAL A 73 -4.20 6.71 5.89
C VAL A 73 -5.02 6.09 4.78
N GLU A 74 -4.49 6.14 3.56
CA GLU A 74 -5.13 5.47 2.43
C GLU A 74 -5.08 3.95 2.61
N LEU A 75 -6.26 3.34 2.72
CA LEU A 75 -6.45 1.90 2.83
C LEU A 75 -6.41 1.24 1.45
N THR A 76 -5.83 0.05 1.38
CA THR A 76 -5.81 -0.72 0.14
C THR A 76 -7.12 -1.46 -0.07
N LEU A 77 -7.37 -1.88 -1.30
CA LEU A 77 -8.51 -2.76 -1.60
C LEU A 77 -8.48 -4.06 -0.80
N GLU A 78 -7.29 -4.61 -0.52
CA GLU A 78 -7.16 -5.83 0.28
C GLU A 78 -7.61 -5.60 1.73
N ASP A 79 -7.29 -4.44 2.30
CA ASP A 79 -7.69 -4.05 3.65
C ASP A 79 -9.23 -4.01 3.71
N HIS A 80 -9.85 -3.34 2.73
CA HIS A 80 -11.30 -3.26 2.59
C HIS A 80 -11.97 -4.63 2.38
N LEU A 81 -11.36 -5.53 1.62
CA LEU A 81 -11.86 -6.90 1.43
C LEU A 81 -11.86 -7.68 2.74
N LEU A 82 -10.77 -7.63 3.51
CA LEU A 82 -10.68 -8.30 4.81
C LEU A 82 -11.64 -7.69 5.83
N GLY A 83 -11.75 -6.36 5.85
CA GLY A 83 -12.74 -5.65 6.67
C GLY A 83 -14.18 -6.01 6.28
N ALA A 84 -14.49 -6.09 5.00
CA ALA A 84 -15.81 -6.50 4.54
C ALA A 84 -16.12 -7.94 4.94
N GLN A 85 -15.14 -8.85 4.82
CA GLN A 85 -15.30 -10.24 5.26
C GLN A 85 -15.57 -10.34 6.76
N ALA A 86 -14.84 -9.59 7.58
CA ALA A 86 -15.10 -9.54 9.02
C ALA A 86 -16.51 -9.03 9.35
N ALA A 87 -17.02 -8.04 8.61
CA ALA A 87 -18.39 -7.55 8.76
C ALA A 87 -19.44 -8.59 8.34
N MET A 88 -19.21 -9.32 7.24
CA MET A 88 -20.09 -10.41 6.80
C MET A 88 -20.17 -11.52 7.86
N GLU A 89 -19.04 -11.93 8.42
CA GLU A 89 -18.97 -12.92 9.51
C GLU A 89 -19.65 -12.43 10.79
N GLY A 90 -19.67 -11.11 11.02
CA GLY A 90 -20.42 -10.45 12.09
C GLY A 90 -21.92 -10.25 11.80
N GLY A 91 -22.40 -10.60 10.60
CA GLY A 91 -23.79 -10.41 10.18
C GLY A 91 -24.15 -9.00 9.70
N ASP A 92 -23.18 -8.08 9.58
CA ASP A 92 -23.40 -6.71 9.14
C ASP A 92 -23.14 -6.55 7.63
N MET A 93 -24.11 -6.97 6.84
CA MET A 93 -24.03 -6.99 5.37
C MET A 93 -23.96 -5.60 4.76
N LEU A 94 -24.56 -4.59 5.41
CA LEU A 94 -24.52 -3.22 4.94
C LEU A 94 -23.11 -2.64 5.09
N THR A 95 -22.49 -2.83 6.27
CA THR A 95 -21.09 -2.42 6.49
C THR A 95 -20.14 -3.15 5.55
N ALA A 96 -20.35 -4.44 5.29
CA ALA A 96 -19.58 -5.17 4.30
C ALA A 96 -19.68 -4.53 2.91
N LEU A 97 -20.90 -4.23 2.44
CA LEU A 97 -21.13 -3.58 1.15
C LEU A 97 -20.44 -2.22 1.05
N ILE A 98 -20.57 -1.38 2.08
CA ILE A 98 -19.94 -0.05 2.13
C ILE A 98 -18.42 -0.17 2.01
N ARG A 99 -17.81 -1.10 2.75
CA ARG A 99 -16.35 -1.31 2.70
C ARG A 99 -15.88 -1.78 1.33
N LEU A 100 -16.60 -2.72 0.70
CA LEU A 100 -16.28 -3.18 -0.65
C LEU A 100 -16.38 -2.03 -1.68
N GLN A 101 -17.45 -1.23 -1.60
CA GLN A 101 -17.62 -0.08 -2.48
C GLN A 101 -16.52 0.97 -2.29
N GLY A 102 -16.16 1.26 -1.04
CA GLY A 102 -15.04 2.14 -0.69
C GLY A 102 -13.73 1.66 -1.31
N GLY A 103 -13.35 0.40 -1.08
CA GLY A 103 -12.13 -0.17 -1.65
C GLY A 103 -12.12 -0.17 -3.18
N VAL A 104 -13.24 -0.54 -3.81
CA VAL A 104 -13.35 -0.55 -5.29
C VAL A 104 -13.26 0.85 -5.88
N SER A 105 -13.73 1.88 -5.18
CA SER A 105 -13.66 3.27 -5.64
C SER A 105 -12.23 3.83 -5.67
N LEU A 106 -11.35 3.31 -4.81
CA LEU A 106 -9.93 3.70 -4.71
C LEU A 106 -9.02 2.81 -5.58
N ALA A 107 -9.46 1.60 -5.92
CA ALA A 107 -8.64 0.62 -6.61
C ALA A 107 -8.45 0.91 -8.11
N ILE A 108 -7.28 0.52 -8.63
CA ILE A 108 -7.04 0.45 -10.07
C ILE A 108 -7.86 -0.71 -10.65
N GLN A 109 -8.68 -0.41 -11.66
CA GLN A 109 -9.52 -1.41 -12.31
C GLN A 109 -8.64 -2.47 -13.00
N SER A 110 -8.92 -3.74 -12.74
CA SER A 110 -8.26 -4.88 -13.39
C SER A 110 -9.27 -5.77 -14.09
N SER A 111 -8.92 -6.23 -15.29
CA SER A 111 -9.70 -7.22 -16.04
C SER A 111 -9.33 -8.66 -15.70
N GLU A 112 -8.32 -8.89 -14.85
CA GLU A 112 -7.89 -10.22 -14.47
C GLU A 112 -8.92 -10.88 -13.53
N PRO A 113 -9.46 -12.07 -13.86
CA PRO A 113 -10.52 -12.72 -13.06
C PRO A 113 -10.12 -13.01 -11.61
N SER A 114 -8.84 -13.30 -11.35
CA SER A 114 -8.27 -13.57 -10.02
C SER A 114 -7.88 -12.30 -9.25
N SER A 115 -8.08 -11.11 -9.83
CA SER A 115 -7.70 -9.88 -9.15
C SER A 115 -8.61 -9.59 -7.95
N PRO A 116 -8.09 -8.96 -6.88
CA PRO A 116 -8.90 -8.47 -5.76
C PRO A 116 -10.04 -7.56 -6.22
N TYR A 117 -9.85 -6.79 -7.30
CA TYR A 117 -10.88 -5.94 -7.89
C TYR A 117 -12.08 -6.73 -8.41
N GLN A 118 -11.85 -7.79 -9.18
CA GLN A 118 -12.92 -8.65 -9.68
C GLN A 118 -13.61 -9.41 -8.54
N GLN A 119 -12.85 -9.85 -7.54
CA GLN A 119 -13.41 -10.46 -6.33
C GLN A 119 -14.37 -9.50 -5.60
N ALA A 120 -13.94 -8.26 -5.33
CA ALA A 120 -14.75 -7.26 -4.66
C ALA A 120 -16.02 -6.92 -5.47
N LYS A 121 -15.89 -6.76 -6.79
CA LYS A 121 -17.03 -6.55 -7.70
C LYS A 121 -18.04 -7.70 -7.67
N GLY A 122 -17.55 -8.95 -7.67
CA GLY A 122 -18.39 -10.14 -7.55
C GLY A 122 -19.19 -10.13 -6.25
N LEU A 123 -18.53 -9.89 -5.12
CA LEU A 123 -19.16 -9.80 -3.80
C LEU A 123 -20.19 -8.67 -3.71
N ILE A 124 -19.89 -7.49 -4.26
CA ILE A 124 -20.86 -6.38 -4.35
C ILE A 124 -22.11 -6.83 -5.11
N GLY A 125 -21.93 -7.45 -6.27
CA GLY A 125 -23.05 -7.95 -7.09
C GLY A 125 -23.89 -9.01 -6.37
N GLU A 126 -23.23 -9.92 -5.65
CA GLU A 126 -23.89 -10.95 -4.84
C GLU A 126 -24.72 -10.32 -3.71
N LEU A 127 -24.12 -9.45 -2.91
CA LEU A 127 -24.81 -8.76 -1.80
C LEU A 127 -26.00 -7.92 -2.31
N GLN A 128 -25.82 -7.20 -3.42
CA GLN A 128 -26.90 -6.40 -4.02
C GLN A 128 -28.04 -7.27 -4.60
N SER A 129 -27.71 -8.43 -5.16
CA SER A 129 -28.71 -9.40 -5.65
C SER A 129 -29.51 -10.00 -4.50
N GLN A 130 -28.81 -10.36 -3.41
CA GLN A 130 -29.42 -11.02 -2.26
C GLN A 130 -30.27 -10.08 -1.40
N TYR A 131 -29.79 -8.85 -1.15
CA TYR A 131 -30.42 -7.91 -0.23
C TYR A 131 -31.12 -6.73 -0.91
N GLY A 132 -31.04 -6.66 -2.25
CA GLY A 132 -31.59 -5.57 -3.05
C GLY A 132 -30.66 -4.36 -3.17
N LEU A 133 -31.03 -3.43 -4.03
CA LEU A 133 -30.31 -2.17 -4.22
C LEU A 133 -30.54 -1.25 -3.01
N VAL A 134 -29.56 -1.17 -2.12
CA VAL A 134 -29.55 -0.17 -1.05
C VAL A 134 -29.14 1.17 -1.64
N HIS A 135 -30.10 2.08 -1.81
CA HIS A 135 -29.83 3.47 -2.13
C HIS A 135 -29.50 4.22 -0.83
N ILE A 136 -28.23 4.55 -0.62
CA ILE A 136 -27.83 5.45 0.47
C ILE A 136 -28.05 6.88 -0.02
N VAL A 137 -29.11 7.53 0.48
CA VAL A 137 -29.35 8.96 0.25
C VAL A 137 -28.56 9.73 1.30
N ILE A 138 -27.46 10.37 0.88
CA ILE A 138 -26.71 11.30 1.72
C ILE A 138 -27.35 12.67 1.54
N HIS A 139 -27.90 13.23 2.61
CA HIS A 139 -28.30 14.62 2.66
C HIS A 139 -27.10 15.44 3.13
N ASP A 140 -26.66 16.39 2.30
CA ASP A 140 -25.58 17.35 2.60
C ASP A 140 -25.96 18.30 3.76
#